data_AF-A0A7X0ETT9-F1
#
_entry.id   AF-A0A7X0ETT9-F1
#
_cell.length_a   1.000
_cell.length_b   1.000
_cell.length_c   1.000
_cell.angle_alpha   90.00
_cell.angle_beta   90.00
_cell.angle_gamma   90.00
#
_symmetry.space_group_name_H-M   'P 1'
#
loop_
_entity.id
_entity.type
_entity.pdbx_description
1 polymer ?
#
loop_
_entity_poly.entity_id
_entity_poly.type
_entity_poly.pdbx_seq_one_letter_code
_entity_poly.pdbx_strand_id
1 'polypeptide(L)' 'MIGLVDRLLARVAHKATVEAGCSNYYYCSGGVKYLRQCCLNEGCTTVRVGTC' A
#
# COMPACT_ATOMS: atom_id res chain seq x y z
N MET A 1 15.28 -1.63 -16.54
CA MET A 1 15.21 -3.11 -16.52
C MET A 1 14.98 -3.52 -15.07
N ILE A 2 13.77 -3.94 -14.70
CA ILE A 2 13.41 -4.23 -13.30
C ILE A 2 14.10 -5.53 -12.91
N GLY A 3 15.17 -5.43 -12.12
CA GLY A 3 16.00 -6.57 -11.72
C GLY A 3 15.25 -7.56 -10.84
N LEU A 4 15.73 -8.80 -10.79
CA LEU A 4 15.19 -9.84 -9.91
C LEU A 4 15.25 -9.42 -8.43
N VAL A 5 16.26 -8.62 -8.08
CA VAL A 5 16.47 -8.00 -6.76
C VAL A 5 15.32 -7.07 -6.38
N ASP A 6 14.85 -6.22 -7.29
CA ASP A 6 13.72 -5.30 -7.10
C ASP A 6 12.43 -6.04 -6.73
N ARG A 7 12.15 -7.15 -7.41
CA ARG A 7 10.95 -7.98 -7.17
C ARG A 7 11.01 -8.68 -5.82
N LEU A 8 12.21 -9.11 -5.39
CA LEU A 8 12.43 -9.72 -4.08
C LEU A 8 12.28 -8.69 -2.97
N LEU A 9 12.85 -7.50 -3.13
CA LEU A 9 12.68 -6.36 -2.22
C LEU A 9 11.21 -6.00 -2.04
N ALA A 10 10.43 -5.94 -3.12
CA ALA A 10 8.99 -5.69 -3.03
C ALA A 10 8.26 -6.77 -2.19
N ARG A 11 8.58 -8.06 -2.39
CA ARG A 11 7.96 -9.15 -1.61
C ARG A 11 8.37 -9.14 -0.13
N VAL A 12 9.64 -8.89 0.16
CA VAL A 12 10.16 -8.86 1.53
C VAL A 12 9.61 -7.65 2.29
N ALA A 13 9.59 -6.47 1.67
CA ALA A 13 9.00 -5.28 2.27
C ALA A 13 7.48 -5.44 2.48
N HIS A 14 6.78 -6.10 1.56
CA HIS A 14 5.37 -6.44 1.76
C HIS A 14 5.17 -7.34 2.98
N LYS A 15 6.00 -8.38 3.12
CA LYS A 15 5.92 -9.31 4.26
C LYS A 15 6.23 -8.60 5.58
N ALA A 16 7.28 -7.79 5.63
CA ALA A 16 7.68 -7.06 6.83
C ALA A 16 6.61 -6.03 7.26
N THR A 17 5.98 -5.34 6.31
CA THR A 17 4.90 -4.38 6.61
C THR A 17 3.62 -5.06 7.09
N VAL A 18 3.28 -6.22 6.53
CA VAL A 18 2.17 -7.05 7.02
C VAL A 18 2.45 -7.56 8.43
N GLU A 19 3.66 -8.05 8.71
CA GLU A 19 4.06 -8.48 10.07
C GLU A 19 4.09 -7.31 11.07
N ALA A 20 4.41 -6.09 10.62
CA ALA A 20 4.32 -4.87 11.42
C ALA A 20 2.86 -4.38 11.65
N GLY A 21 1.85 -5.13 11.21
CA GLY A 21 0.44 -4.80 11.40
C GLY A 21 -0.12 -3.82 10.36
N CYS A 22 0.61 -3.53 9.29
CA CYS A 22 0.06 -2.74 8.21
C CYS A 22 -0.99 -3.56 7.43
N SER A 23 -2.22 -3.05 7.40
CA SER A 23 -3.31 -3.60 6.58
C SER A 23 -3.87 -2.55 5.61
N ASN A 24 -4.31 -2.98 4.43
CA ASN A 24 -5.01 -2.11 3.48
C ASN A 24 -6.41 -1.80 4.04
N TYR A 25 -6.83 -0.54 4.02
CA TYR A 25 -8.16 -0.16 4.50
C TYR A 25 -8.80 0.92 3.63
N TYR A 26 -10.14 0.90 3.61
CA TYR A 26 -10.92 1.95 3.00
C TYR A 26 -11.33 2.97 4.05
N TYR A 27 -11.28 4.24 3.69
CA TYR A 27 -11.82 5.30 4.53
C TYR A 27 -12.49 6.37 3.67
N CYS A 28 -13.40 7.09 4.29
CA CYS A 28 -14.15 8.18 3.67
C CYS A 28 -13.69 9.52 4.21
N SER A 29 -13.45 10.47 3.32
CA SER A 29 -13.12 11.84 3.68
C SER A 29 -13.74 12.80 2.67
N GLY A 30 -14.59 13.72 3.13
CA GLY A 30 -15.24 14.72 2.28
C GLY A 30 -16.11 14.13 1.16
N GLY A 31 -16.84 13.03 1.41
CA GLY A 31 -17.65 12.34 0.38
C GLY A 31 -16.84 11.53 -0.63
N VAL A 32 -15.53 11.43 -0.44
CA VAL A 32 -14.64 10.67 -1.31
C VAL A 32 -14.10 9.45 -0.58
N LYS A 33 -14.22 8.27 -1.22
CA LYS A 33 -13.70 7.00 -0.75
C LYS A 33 -12.25 6.83 -1.20
N TYR A 34 -11.39 6.60 -0.24
CA TYR A 34 -9.96 6.35 -0.44
C TYR A 34 -9.62 4.93 -0.01
N LEU A 35 -8.72 4.29 -0.75
CA LEU A 35 -8.04 3.06 -0.36
C LEU A 35 -6.63 3.45 0.08
N ARG A 36 -6.35 3.24 1.35
CA ARG A 36 -5.01 3.31 1.88
C ARG A 36 -4.36 1.95 1.71
N GLN A 37 -3.34 1.89 0.86
CA GLN A 37 -2.52 0.71 0.70
C GLN A 37 -1.31 0.77 1.64
N CYS A 38 -0.90 -0.41 2.08
CA CYS A 38 0.29 -0.55 2.89
C CYS A 38 1.54 -0.17 2.14
N CYS A 39 2.46 0.39 2.91
CA CYS A 39 3.67 1.01 2.38
C CYS A 39 4.64 -0.07 1.91
N LEU A 40 5.18 0.10 0.71
CA LEU A 40 6.08 -0.86 0.07
C LEU A 40 7.35 -0.12 -0.32
N ASN A 41 8.45 -0.30 0.43
CA ASN A 41 9.80 0.28 0.28
C ASN A 41 9.93 1.82 0.13
N GLU A 42 9.04 2.51 -0.59
CA GLU A 42 9.19 3.91 -1.01
C GLU A 42 7.94 4.77 -0.73
N GLY A 43 6.97 4.26 0.03
CA GLY A 43 5.88 5.09 0.53
C GLY A 43 4.54 4.36 0.66
N CYS A 44 3.61 5.01 1.33
CA CYS A 44 2.25 4.52 1.49
C CYS A 44 1.37 5.14 0.40
N THR A 45 0.80 4.32 -0.48
CA THR A 45 -0.06 4.83 -1.55
C THR A 45 -1.48 4.96 -1.04
N THR A 46 -2.03 6.17 -1.14
CA THR A 46 -3.47 6.41 -0.92
C THR A 46 -4.09 6.70 -2.28
N VAL A 47 -5.00 5.84 -2.71
CA VAL A 47 -5.69 5.99 -4.01
C VAL A 47 -7.14 6.37 -3.80
N ARG A 48 -7.63 7.31 -4.61
CA ARG A 48 -9.05 7.63 -4.68
C ARG A 48 -9.78 6.52 -5.44
N VAL A 49 -10.77 5.90 -4.81
CA VAL A 49 -11.51 4.75 -5.36
C VAL A 49 -12.86 5.17 -5.90
N GLY A 50 -13.49 6.17 -5.29
CA GLY A 50 -14.80 6.64 -5.71
C GLY A 50 -15.41 7.62 -4.72
N THR A 51 -16.73 7.73 -4.75
CA THR A 51 -17.49 8.44 -3.72
C THR A 51 -17.89 7.50 -2.60
N CYS A 52 -18.02 8.07 -1.42
CA CYS A 52 -18.91 7.56 -0.40
C CYS A 52 -20.24 8.29 -0.59
#